data_AF-A0A158HX73-F1
#
_entry.id   AF-A0A158HX73-F1
#
_cell.length_a   1.000
_cell.length_b   1.000
_cell.length_c   1.000
_cell.angle_alpha   90.00
_cell.angle_beta   90.00
_cell.angle_gamma   90.00
#
_symmetry.space_group_name_H-M   'P 1'
#
loop_
_entity.id
_entity.type
_entity.pdbx_description
1 polymer ?
#
loop_
_entity_poly.entity_id
_entity_poly.type
_entity_poly.pdbx_seq_one_letter_code
_entity_poly.pdbx_strand_id
1 'polypeptide(L)'
;MFYVSTLNFSASFRTLIEVLDLLQHDNRLSALEASEVSLSHAGHPLCVTKYNGRLTLRCSGHARHLFLALLDEIDGAYFRPAGERREAWQIRRSHWKLLHSLFDLASRPLHLFSSDQLRQADADAGGRGLDFRDLLETECERRFGFGYAGPAYEASGQRSGRHEVHVGYALAAARDVPADVLAEYSEQPFGSDMQWAKVLLDVPELRGAVPLAKLRPLLSLLRHTGTAISSDNAALLAMVMDLAPNEPTHVEVDDLLYRHGLIAPRTARNLLVAGGIGQTRLEVCRSASPDHGGRAA
;
A
#
# COMPACT_ATOMS: atom_id res chain seq x y z
N MET A 1 -16.13 21.64 -4.55
CA MET A 1 -15.37 21.04 -5.67
C MET A 1 -14.41 22.09 -6.18
N PHE A 2 -13.15 21.70 -6.35
CA PHE A 2 -12.06 22.54 -6.81
C PHE A 2 -11.85 22.34 -8.30
N TYR A 3 -11.54 23.41 -9.03
CA TYR A 3 -11.27 23.38 -10.45
C TYR A 3 -9.88 23.94 -10.72
N VAL A 4 -9.01 23.11 -11.28
CA VAL A 4 -7.67 23.50 -11.73
C VAL A 4 -7.71 23.60 -13.25
N SER A 5 -7.20 24.70 -13.79
CA SER A 5 -7.00 24.86 -15.23
C SER A 5 -5.66 25.53 -15.55
N THR A 6 -5.12 25.12 -16.68
CA THR A 6 -3.96 25.71 -17.37
C THR A 6 -4.33 25.84 -18.85
N LEU A 7 -3.40 26.30 -19.69
CA LEU A 7 -3.62 26.36 -21.14
C LEU A 7 -3.96 24.98 -21.77
N ASN A 8 -3.37 23.89 -21.24
CA ASN A 8 -3.44 22.56 -21.87
C ASN A 8 -4.07 21.48 -20.98
N PHE A 9 -4.56 21.85 -19.80
CA PHE A 9 -5.07 20.89 -18.81
C PHE A 9 -6.18 21.53 -18.00
N SER A 10 -7.27 20.79 -17.79
CA SER A 10 -8.31 21.14 -16.83
C SER A 10 -8.80 19.88 -16.11
N ALA A 11 -8.98 19.99 -14.79
CA ALA A 11 -9.48 18.91 -13.95
C ALA A 11 -10.24 19.46 -12.74
N SER A 12 -11.13 18.61 -12.20
CA SER A 12 -11.89 18.90 -10.99
C SER A 12 -11.54 17.93 -9.87
N PHE A 13 -11.44 18.44 -8.64
CA PHE A 13 -11.08 17.69 -7.44
C PHE A 13 -12.11 17.92 -6.32
N ARG A 14 -12.26 16.97 -5.41
CA ARG A 14 -13.22 17.10 -4.30
C ARG A 14 -12.61 17.87 -3.13
N THR A 15 -11.31 17.72 -2.92
CA THR A 15 -10.56 18.22 -1.78
C THR A 15 -9.36 19.05 -2.22
N LEU A 16 -8.92 19.95 -1.34
CA LEU A 16 -7.75 20.79 -1.57
C LEU A 16 -6.45 19.99 -1.50
N ILE A 17 -6.40 18.92 -0.72
CA ILE A 17 -5.21 18.06 -0.65
C ILE A 17 -4.93 17.36 -1.98
N GLU A 18 -5.96 16.98 -2.75
CA GLU A 18 -5.79 16.43 -4.11
C GLU A 18 -5.17 17.44 -5.05
N VAL A 19 -5.61 18.71 -4.96
CA VAL A 19 -5.02 19.81 -5.71
C VAL A 19 -3.56 20.00 -5.30
N LEU A 20 -3.25 19.98 -4.01
CA LEU A 20 -1.86 20.11 -3.53
C LEU A 20 -0.99 18.92 -3.96
N ASP A 21 -1.51 17.69 -3.96
CA ASP A 21 -0.78 16.50 -4.43
C ASP A 21 -0.47 16.63 -5.92
N LEU A 22 -1.45 17.10 -6.73
CA LEU A 22 -1.26 17.40 -8.15
C LEU A 22 -0.18 18.48 -8.35
N LEU A 23 -0.30 19.64 -7.69
CA LEU A 23 0.62 20.76 -7.86
C LEU A 23 2.06 20.41 -7.45
N GLN A 24 2.24 19.52 -6.47
CA GLN A 24 3.56 19.16 -5.96
C GLN A 24 4.23 17.99 -6.68
N HIS A 25 3.45 17.09 -7.29
CA HIS A 25 3.97 15.82 -7.81
C HIS A 25 3.72 15.61 -9.31
N ASP A 26 2.87 16.41 -9.97
CA ASP A 26 2.66 16.28 -11.42
C ASP A 26 3.77 16.97 -12.20
N ASN A 27 4.56 16.18 -12.92
CA ASN A 27 5.69 16.66 -13.72
C ASN A 27 5.27 17.68 -14.78
N ARG A 28 4.02 17.61 -15.29
CA ARG A 28 3.50 18.55 -16.29
C ARG A 28 3.34 19.96 -15.74
N LEU A 29 3.13 20.09 -14.43
CA LEU A 29 2.94 21.37 -13.76
C LEU A 29 4.26 21.93 -13.18
N SER A 30 5.28 21.09 -13.05
CA SER A 30 6.56 21.48 -12.44
C SER A 30 7.27 22.64 -13.15
N ALA A 31 7.11 22.75 -14.48
CA ALA A 31 7.70 23.81 -15.29
C ALA A 31 6.84 25.08 -15.39
N LEU A 32 5.56 25.03 -15.00
CA LEU A 32 4.63 26.16 -15.16
C LEU A 32 4.85 27.22 -14.09
N GLU A 33 4.67 28.48 -14.44
CA GLU A 33 4.59 29.60 -13.51
C GLU A 33 3.24 29.66 -12.79
N ALA A 34 3.22 30.23 -11.59
CA ALA A 34 2.01 30.31 -10.77
C ALA A 34 0.88 31.09 -11.48
N SER A 35 1.23 32.08 -12.31
CA SER A 35 0.29 32.85 -13.13
C SER A 35 -0.36 32.04 -14.26
N GLU A 36 0.22 30.91 -14.64
CA GLU A 36 -0.29 30.03 -15.70
C GLU A 36 -1.30 29.00 -15.18
N VAL A 37 -1.51 28.95 -13.86
CA VAL A 37 -2.41 28.01 -13.20
C VAL A 37 -3.55 28.78 -12.54
N SER A 38 -4.77 28.51 -13.00
CA SER A 38 -5.99 29.00 -12.39
C SER A 38 -6.56 27.92 -11.46
N LEU A 39 -6.82 28.29 -10.21
CA LEU A 39 -7.54 27.46 -9.25
C LEU A 39 -8.78 28.20 -8.77
N SER A 40 -9.92 27.54 -8.74
CA SER A 40 -11.12 28.07 -8.08
C SER A 40 -11.83 27.04 -7.22
N HIS A 41 -12.50 27.51 -6.18
CA HIS A 41 -13.36 26.71 -5.32
C HIS A 41 -14.72 27.40 -5.19
N ALA A 42 -15.79 26.69 -5.55
CA ALA A 42 -17.16 27.24 -5.56
C ALA A 42 -17.28 28.59 -6.32
N GLY A 43 -16.54 28.73 -7.42
CA GLY A 43 -16.50 29.94 -8.24
C GLY A 43 -15.59 31.06 -7.70
N HIS A 44 -15.01 30.91 -6.51
CA HIS A 44 -14.06 31.86 -5.95
C HIS A 44 -12.62 31.50 -6.35
N PRO A 45 -11.84 32.43 -6.92
CA PRO A 45 -10.45 32.17 -7.28
C PRO A 45 -9.60 31.97 -6.03
N LEU A 46 -8.66 31.03 -6.09
CA LEU A 46 -7.65 30.77 -5.08
C LEU A 46 -6.27 31.12 -5.63
N CYS A 47 -5.42 31.69 -4.78
CA CYS A 47 -4.09 32.15 -5.18
C CYS A 47 -3.10 30.98 -5.21
N VAL A 48 -2.67 30.61 -6.43
CA VAL A 48 -1.54 29.71 -6.67
C VAL A 48 -0.24 30.50 -6.56
N THR A 49 0.76 29.91 -5.91
CA THR A 49 2.09 30.49 -5.76
C THR A 49 3.17 29.43 -5.98
N LYS A 50 4.45 29.84 -5.96
CA LYS A 50 5.59 28.94 -5.92
C LYS A 50 6.33 29.07 -4.59
N TYR A 51 6.68 27.94 -3.99
CA TYR A 51 7.56 27.86 -2.84
C TYR A 51 8.59 26.76 -3.06
N ASN A 52 9.88 27.11 -2.96
CA ASN A 52 11.00 26.21 -3.25
C ASN A 52 10.88 25.50 -4.61
N GLY A 53 10.49 26.25 -5.66
CA GLY A 53 10.36 25.75 -7.03
C GLY A 53 9.14 24.86 -7.28
N ARG A 54 8.27 24.64 -6.28
CA ARG A 54 7.03 23.85 -6.42
C ARG A 54 5.80 24.74 -6.32
N LEU A 55 4.80 24.45 -7.15
CA LEU A 55 3.51 25.10 -7.06
C LEU A 55 2.81 24.71 -5.75
N THR A 56 2.18 25.69 -5.13
CA THR A 56 1.42 25.53 -3.89
C THR A 56 0.40 26.65 -3.73
N LEU A 57 -0.26 26.71 -2.58
CA LEU A 57 -1.29 27.69 -2.26
C LEU A 57 -0.91 28.51 -1.05
N ARG A 58 -1.36 29.77 -1.02
CA ARG A 58 -1.31 30.62 0.18
C ARG A 58 -2.72 30.86 0.66
N CYS A 59 -3.11 30.10 1.67
CA CYS A 59 -4.40 30.27 2.33
C CYS A 59 -4.30 31.41 3.34
N SER A 60 -5.21 32.38 3.28
CA SER A 60 -5.36 33.41 4.31
C SER A 60 -6.17 32.88 5.50
N GLY A 61 -5.77 33.24 6.71
CA GLY A 61 -6.48 32.86 7.95
C GLY A 61 -5.58 32.15 8.95
N HIS A 62 -6.20 31.57 9.98
CA HIS A 62 -5.49 30.92 11.07
C HIS A 62 -5.01 29.51 10.66
N ALA A 63 -3.70 29.25 10.75
CA ALA A 63 -3.08 28.02 10.24
C ALA A 63 -3.71 26.74 10.80
N ARG A 64 -3.94 26.67 12.12
CA ARG A 64 -4.63 25.53 12.77
C ARG A 64 -6.00 25.23 12.16
N HIS A 65 -6.85 26.25 11.98
CA HIS A 65 -8.20 26.06 11.44
C HIS A 65 -8.16 25.62 9.98
N LEU A 66 -7.29 26.25 9.18
CA LEU A 66 -7.12 25.89 7.76
C LEU A 66 -6.60 24.45 7.61
N PHE A 67 -5.66 24.04 8.46
CA PHE A 67 -5.13 22.68 8.42
C PHE A 67 -6.17 21.64 8.82
N LEU A 68 -6.96 21.91 9.87
CA LEU A 68 -8.06 21.02 10.25
C LEU A 68 -9.16 20.98 9.18
N ALA A 69 -9.41 22.08 8.46
CA ALA A 69 -10.34 22.08 7.34
C ALA A 69 -9.91 21.14 6.21
N LEU A 70 -8.60 20.98 5.94
CA LEU A 70 -8.11 19.97 4.99
C LEU A 70 -8.47 18.55 5.44
N LEU A 71 -8.33 18.27 6.74
CA LEU A 71 -8.74 16.98 7.29
C LEU A 71 -10.26 16.79 7.16
N ASP A 72 -11.05 17.82 7.48
CA ASP A 72 -12.51 17.80 7.36
C ASP A 72 -12.97 17.48 5.92
N GLU A 73 -12.28 18.02 4.91
CA GLU A 73 -12.56 17.74 3.51
C GLU A 73 -12.32 16.28 3.14
N ILE A 74 -11.15 15.72 3.50
CA ILE A 74 -10.81 14.30 3.23
C ILE A 74 -11.78 13.38 3.98
N ASP A 75 -12.03 13.72 5.24
CA ASP A 75 -12.92 13.01 6.14
C ASP A 75 -14.32 12.89 5.54
N GLY A 76 -14.97 14.03 5.26
CA GLY A 76 -16.32 14.05 4.69
C GLY A 76 -16.41 13.51 3.26
N ALA A 77 -15.35 13.59 2.46
CA ALA A 77 -15.36 13.10 1.09
C ALA A 77 -15.15 11.58 0.99
N TYR A 78 -14.26 11.01 1.82
CA TYR A 78 -13.69 9.68 1.56
C TYR A 78 -13.70 8.73 2.75
N PHE A 79 -13.49 9.21 3.98
CA PHE A 79 -13.39 8.33 5.16
C PHE A 79 -14.73 8.16 5.86
N ARG A 80 -15.52 9.23 5.94
CA ARG A 80 -16.85 9.25 6.55
C ARG A 80 -17.89 9.95 5.64
N PRO A 81 -18.07 9.48 4.38
CA PRO A 81 -19.09 10.04 3.52
C PRO A 81 -20.48 9.88 4.16
N ALA A 82 -21.27 10.95 4.16
CA ALA A 82 -22.55 11.03 4.88
C ALA A 82 -22.47 10.75 6.39
N GLY A 83 -21.28 10.86 6.99
CA GLY A 83 -21.04 10.61 8.42
C GLY A 83 -20.79 9.14 8.77
N GLU A 84 -20.90 8.22 7.80
CA GLU A 84 -20.68 6.79 8.03
C GLU A 84 -19.23 6.41 7.86
N ARG A 85 -18.62 5.88 8.93
CA ARG A 85 -17.21 5.48 8.90
C ARG A 85 -16.99 4.27 8.00
N ARG A 86 -16.13 4.45 6.99
CA ARG A 86 -15.59 3.36 6.19
C ARG A 86 -14.44 2.66 6.90
N GLU A 87 -14.39 1.36 6.74
CA GLU A 87 -13.24 0.57 7.14
C GLU A 87 -12.07 0.79 6.17
N ALA A 88 -10.83 0.57 6.61
CA ALA A 88 -9.64 0.90 5.82
C ALA A 88 -9.63 0.22 4.44
N TRP A 89 -10.12 -1.02 4.33
CA TRP A 89 -10.21 -1.75 3.05
C TRP A 89 -11.36 -1.29 2.13
N GLN A 90 -12.24 -0.41 2.61
CA GLN A 90 -13.35 0.17 1.82
C GLN A 90 -12.99 1.53 1.22
N ILE A 91 -11.80 2.05 1.53
CA ILE A 91 -11.28 3.30 1.01
C ILE A 91 -10.45 2.96 -0.24
N ARG A 92 -10.51 3.80 -1.28
CA ARG A 92 -9.65 3.61 -2.45
C ARG A 92 -8.20 3.90 -2.08
N ARG A 93 -7.24 3.19 -2.68
CA ARG A 93 -5.80 3.39 -2.45
C ARG A 93 -5.40 4.83 -2.76
N SER A 94 -5.93 5.40 -3.83
CA SER A 94 -5.73 6.81 -4.20
C SER A 94 -6.16 7.78 -3.09
N HIS A 95 -7.33 7.56 -2.49
CA HIS A 95 -7.83 8.39 -1.40
C HIS A 95 -7.09 8.14 -0.07
N TRP A 96 -6.69 6.89 0.20
CA TRP A 96 -5.86 6.55 1.36
C TRP A 96 -4.51 7.28 1.32
N LYS A 97 -3.91 7.40 0.13
CA LYS A 97 -2.66 8.15 -0.06
C LYS A 97 -2.80 9.63 0.33
N LEU A 98 -3.98 10.25 0.16
CA LEU A 98 -4.20 11.65 0.53
C LEU A 98 -4.00 11.90 2.03
N LEU A 99 -4.34 10.92 2.88
CA LEU A 99 -4.05 11.02 4.31
C LEU A 99 -2.54 11.09 4.56
N HIS A 100 -1.76 10.24 3.89
CA HIS A 100 -0.30 10.30 3.94
C HIS A 100 0.26 11.61 3.39
N SER A 101 -0.27 12.11 2.27
CA SER A 101 0.09 13.44 1.75
C SER A 101 -0.19 14.56 2.75
N LEU A 102 -1.26 14.44 3.56
CA LEU A 102 -1.57 15.39 4.62
C LEU A 102 -0.58 15.29 5.80
N PHE A 103 -0.15 14.09 6.20
CA PHE A 103 0.93 13.90 7.18
C PHE A 103 2.28 14.44 6.69
N ASP A 104 2.60 14.26 5.40
CA ASP A 104 3.79 14.83 4.78
C ASP A 104 3.75 16.37 4.75
N LEU A 105 2.56 16.93 4.54
CA LEU A 105 2.32 18.38 4.59
C LEU A 105 2.44 18.92 6.02
N ALA A 106 1.96 18.17 7.01
CA ALA A 106 2.10 18.50 8.44
C ALA A 106 3.57 18.69 8.84
N SER A 107 4.45 17.88 8.25
CA SER A 107 5.91 17.96 8.49
C SER A 107 6.58 19.13 7.74
N ARG A 108 5.87 19.79 6.82
CA ARG A 108 6.39 20.90 5.98
C ARG A 108 5.38 22.05 5.85
N PRO A 109 4.94 22.66 6.96
CA PRO A 109 3.79 23.57 6.97
C PRO A 109 4.02 24.86 6.17
N LEU A 110 5.28 25.25 5.93
CA LEU A 110 5.64 26.41 5.10
C LEU A 110 5.22 26.29 3.62
N HIS A 111 4.89 25.09 3.14
CA HIS A 111 4.30 24.92 1.82
C HIS A 111 2.89 25.51 1.74
N LEU A 112 2.15 25.57 2.86
CA LEU A 112 0.78 26.08 2.88
C LEU A 112 0.67 27.44 3.58
N PHE A 113 1.43 27.62 4.66
CA PHE A 113 1.33 28.78 5.55
C PHE A 113 2.56 29.68 5.46
N SER A 114 2.33 30.98 5.62
CA SER A 114 3.41 31.96 5.79
C SER A 114 4.04 31.84 7.19
N SER A 115 5.27 32.31 7.35
CA SER A 115 5.96 32.33 8.65
C SER A 115 5.16 33.08 9.73
N ASP A 116 4.44 34.13 9.35
CA ASP A 116 3.62 34.92 10.29
C ASP A 116 2.42 34.12 10.82
N GLN A 117 1.76 33.36 9.95
CA GLN A 117 0.67 32.47 10.35
C GLN A 117 1.14 31.36 11.28
N LEU A 118 2.35 30.84 11.05
CA LEU A 118 2.94 29.83 11.93
C LEU A 118 3.30 30.41 13.30
N ARG A 119 3.95 31.59 13.33
CA ARG A 119 4.25 32.29 14.59
C ARG A 119 3.00 32.61 15.39
N GLN A 120 1.92 33.04 14.73
CA GLN A 120 0.64 33.28 15.39
C GLN A 120 0.07 31.99 15.99
N ALA A 121 0.05 30.91 15.21
CA ALA A 121 -0.45 29.62 15.68
C ALA A 121 0.36 29.05 16.85
N ASP A 122 1.68 29.25 16.86
CA ASP A 122 2.57 28.86 17.96
C ASP A 122 2.30 29.69 19.24
N ALA A 123 2.04 30.99 19.09
CA ALA A 123 1.69 31.87 20.20
C ALA A 123 0.34 31.44 20.82
N ASP A 124 -0.65 31.13 19.99
CA ASP A 124 -1.96 30.65 20.43
C ASP A 124 -1.90 29.26 21.08
N ALA A 125 -0.90 28.44 20.73
CA ALA A 125 -0.59 27.17 21.40
C ALA A 125 0.13 27.35 22.75
N GLY A 126 0.18 28.57 23.30
CA GLY A 126 0.79 28.86 24.60
C GLY A 126 2.32 28.74 24.60
N GLY A 127 2.97 28.98 23.46
CA GLY A 127 4.42 29.01 23.33
C GLY A 127 5.10 27.64 23.30
N ARG A 128 4.34 26.54 23.29
CA ARG A 128 4.88 25.17 23.14
C ARG A 128 5.21 24.79 21.69
N GLY A 129 4.79 25.62 20.73
CA GLY A 129 4.80 25.31 19.31
C GLY A 129 3.58 24.47 18.91
N LEU A 130 2.98 24.79 17.77
CA LEU A 130 1.93 23.97 17.18
C LEU A 130 2.57 22.88 16.32
N ASP A 131 2.61 21.66 16.85
CA ASP A 131 2.96 20.48 16.05
C ASP A 131 1.74 20.02 15.24
N PHE A 132 1.77 20.30 13.93
CA PHE A 132 0.71 19.89 13.01
C PHE A 132 0.61 18.37 12.87
N ARG A 133 1.71 17.64 13.02
CA ARG A 133 1.73 16.18 12.92
C ARG A 133 1.04 15.57 14.14
N ASP A 134 1.37 16.02 15.35
CA ASP A 134 0.72 15.55 16.57
C ASP A 134 -0.76 15.94 16.61
N LEU A 135 -1.09 17.15 16.13
CA LEU A 135 -2.48 17.58 15.94
C LEU A 135 -3.23 16.64 15.00
N LEU A 136 -2.63 16.30 13.85
CA LEU A 136 -3.23 15.40 12.87
C LEU A 136 -3.40 13.99 13.44
N GLU A 137 -2.37 13.45 14.09
CA GLU A 137 -2.41 12.12 14.70
C GLU A 137 -3.56 12.04 15.72
N THR A 138 -3.67 13.04 16.60
CA THR A 138 -4.73 13.13 17.62
C THR A 138 -6.13 13.19 16.99
N GLU A 139 -6.30 14.01 15.95
CA GLU A 139 -7.59 14.13 15.28
C GLU A 139 -7.97 12.88 14.48
N CYS A 140 -7.01 12.24 13.81
CA CYS A 140 -7.22 10.99 13.10
C CYS A 140 -7.60 9.85 14.07
N GLU A 141 -6.89 9.69 15.18
CA GLU A 141 -7.25 8.72 16.23
C GLU A 141 -8.67 8.99 16.76
N ARG A 142 -9.03 10.26 17.01
CA ARG A 142 -10.36 10.64 17.49
C ARG A 142 -11.48 10.35 16.47
N ARG A 143 -11.23 10.56 15.18
CA ARG A 143 -12.26 10.47 14.12
C ARG A 143 -12.39 9.08 13.51
N PHE A 144 -11.25 8.41 13.30
CA PHE A 144 -11.15 7.16 12.56
C PHE A 144 -10.82 5.98 13.46
N GLY A 145 -10.22 6.21 14.64
CA GLY A 145 -9.65 5.17 15.50
C GLY A 145 -8.24 4.75 15.08
N PHE A 146 -7.59 5.52 14.20
CA PHE A 146 -6.21 5.32 13.78
C PHE A 146 -5.57 6.60 13.25
N GLY A 147 -4.25 6.74 13.42
CA GLY A 147 -3.42 7.77 12.78
C GLY A 147 -2.59 7.27 11.60
N TYR A 148 -1.37 7.78 11.43
CA TYR A 148 -0.50 7.48 10.28
C TYR A 148 -0.24 5.98 10.09
N ALA A 149 -0.16 5.23 11.19
CA ALA A 149 0.11 3.80 11.19
C ALA A 149 -1.09 2.92 10.80
N GLY A 150 -2.25 3.50 10.49
CA GLY A 150 -3.46 2.74 10.16
C GLY A 150 -4.06 1.99 11.36
N PRO A 151 -5.21 1.31 11.16
CA PRO A 151 -5.90 0.57 12.21
C PRO A 151 -5.09 -0.63 12.72
N ALA A 152 -5.36 -1.00 13.97
CA ALA A 152 -4.79 -2.20 14.59
C ALA A 152 -5.54 -3.46 14.14
N TYR A 153 -4.80 -4.56 13.91
CA TYR A 153 -5.39 -5.86 13.61
C TYR A 153 -5.74 -6.61 14.90
N GLU A 154 -7.01 -6.98 15.09
CA GLU A 154 -7.55 -7.57 16.33
C GLU A 154 -6.70 -8.72 16.89
N ALA A 155 -6.24 -9.64 16.04
CA ALA A 155 -5.51 -10.82 16.48
C ALA A 155 -4.07 -10.56 16.93
N SER A 156 -3.44 -9.46 16.46
CA SER A 156 -1.99 -9.23 16.67
C SER A 156 -1.65 -7.91 17.34
N GLY A 157 -2.61 -6.97 17.39
CA GLY A 157 -2.38 -5.58 17.81
C GLY A 157 -1.45 -4.79 16.89
N GLN A 158 -0.90 -5.41 15.84
CA GLN A 158 0.00 -4.77 14.89
C GLN A 158 -0.75 -3.72 14.08
N ARG A 159 -0.02 -2.69 13.64
CA ARG A 159 -0.53 -1.60 12.80
C ARG A 159 0.27 -1.54 11.50
N SER A 160 -0.36 -1.08 10.43
CA SER A 160 0.32 -0.84 9.16
C SER A 160 -0.32 0.33 8.42
N GLY A 161 0.47 1.34 8.04
CA GLY A 161 -0.04 2.45 7.21
C GLY A 161 -0.26 2.08 5.74
N ARG A 162 0.12 0.86 5.34
CA ARG A 162 0.05 0.37 3.95
C ARG A 162 -1.37 -0.11 3.63
N HIS A 163 -2.06 0.62 2.76
CA HIS A 163 -3.42 0.29 2.32
C HIS A 163 -3.58 -1.16 1.82
N GLU A 164 -2.58 -1.64 1.09
CA GLU A 164 -2.59 -2.97 0.49
C GLU A 164 -2.62 -4.10 1.52
N VAL A 165 -2.08 -3.85 2.72
CA VAL A 165 -2.14 -4.80 3.83
C VAL A 165 -3.60 -4.92 4.29
N HIS A 166 -4.30 -3.80 4.51
CA HIS A 166 -5.71 -3.82 4.90
C HIS A 166 -6.58 -4.55 3.87
N VAL A 167 -6.41 -4.25 2.58
CA VAL A 167 -7.15 -4.92 1.50
C VAL A 167 -6.81 -6.42 1.45
N GLY A 168 -5.54 -6.80 1.52
CA GLY A 168 -5.14 -8.21 1.47
C GLY A 168 -5.72 -9.03 2.63
N TYR A 169 -5.69 -8.50 3.85
CA TYR A 169 -6.28 -9.16 5.02
C TYR A 169 -7.81 -9.20 4.95
N ALA A 170 -8.46 -8.15 4.42
CA ALA A 170 -9.90 -8.15 4.18
C ALA A 170 -10.30 -9.25 3.17
N LEU A 171 -9.56 -9.40 2.07
CA LEU A 171 -9.75 -10.46 1.09
C LEU A 171 -9.58 -11.85 1.71
N ALA A 172 -8.52 -12.05 2.53
CA ALA A 172 -8.28 -13.32 3.20
C ALA A 172 -9.43 -13.72 4.14
N ALA A 173 -10.03 -12.73 4.80
CA ALA A 173 -11.16 -12.91 5.71
C ALA A 173 -12.53 -12.90 5.02
N ALA A 174 -12.59 -12.93 3.67
CA ALA A 174 -13.82 -12.82 2.89
C ALA A 174 -14.70 -11.62 3.26
N ARG A 175 -14.07 -10.50 3.66
CA ARG A 175 -14.79 -9.23 3.89
C ARG A 175 -15.21 -8.65 2.54
N ASP A 176 -16.30 -7.88 2.57
CA ASP A 176 -16.76 -7.14 1.40
C ASP A 176 -15.81 -5.98 1.10
N VAL A 177 -15.06 -6.12 -0.01
CA VAL A 177 -14.14 -5.09 -0.51
C VAL A 177 -14.77 -4.47 -1.76
N PRO A 178 -15.04 -3.15 -1.76
CA PRO A 178 -15.69 -2.48 -2.88
C PRO A 178 -14.95 -2.67 -4.22
N ALA A 179 -15.72 -2.80 -5.30
CA ALA A 179 -15.19 -3.08 -6.63
C ALA A 179 -14.24 -1.99 -7.16
N ASP A 180 -14.47 -0.73 -6.81
CA ASP A 180 -13.61 0.41 -7.16
C ASP A 180 -12.26 0.36 -6.43
N VAL A 181 -12.21 -0.21 -5.22
CA VAL A 181 -10.96 -0.49 -4.52
C VAL A 181 -10.19 -1.62 -5.22
N LEU A 182 -10.88 -2.71 -5.58
CA LEU A 182 -10.27 -3.84 -6.29
C LEU A 182 -9.73 -3.46 -7.68
N ALA A 183 -10.41 -2.56 -8.38
CA ALA A 183 -9.98 -2.05 -9.68
C ALA A 183 -8.60 -1.37 -9.59
N GLU A 184 -8.34 -0.56 -8.57
CA GLU A 184 -7.03 0.11 -8.40
C GLU A 184 -5.89 -0.89 -8.15
N TYR A 185 -6.16 -2.03 -7.51
CA TYR A 185 -5.17 -3.10 -7.32
C TYR A 185 -4.99 -3.97 -8.56
N SER A 186 -5.93 -3.93 -9.49
CA SER A 186 -5.79 -4.57 -10.81
C SER A 186 -4.85 -3.75 -11.71
N GLU A 187 -4.91 -2.41 -11.61
CA GLU A 187 -4.03 -1.49 -12.34
C GLU A 187 -2.64 -1.34 -11.69
N GLN A 188 -2.61 -1.27 -10.36
CA GLN A 188 -1.38 -1.13 -9.57
C GLN A 188 -1.26 -2.31 -8.60
N PRO A 189 -0.53 -3.37 -8.98
CA PRO A 189 -0.45 -4.59 -8.20
C PRO A 189 0.08 -4.39 -6.77
N PHE A 190 -0.26 -5.35 -5.92
CA PHE A 190 0.31 -5.50 -4.58
C PHE A 190 1.85 -5.56 -4.62
N GLY A 191 2.48 -5.11 -3.55
CA GLY A 191 3.92 -5.28 -3.31
C GLY A 191 4.37 -6.74 -3.28
N SER A 192 5.68 -6.96 -3.35
CA SER A 192 6.28 -8.31 -3.44
C SER A 192 5.98 -9.21 -2.23
N ASP A 193 5.89 -8.63 -1.04
CA ASP A 193 5.53 -9.31 0.21
C ASP A 193 4.03 -9.60 0.34
N MET A 194 3.21 -8.95 -0.49
CA MET A 194 1.75 -9.08 -0.52
C MET A 194 1.24 -9.82 -1.76
N GLN A 195 2.12 -10.50 -2.51
CA GLN A 195 1.72 -11.26 -3.72
C GLN A 195 0.68 -12.36 -3.44
N TRP A 196 0.61 -12.86 -2.20
CA TRP A 196 -0.45 -13.79 -1.81
C TRP A 196 -1.85 -13.17 -1.91
N ALA A 197 -1.98 -11.85 -1.67
CA ALA A 197 -3.26 -11.14 -1.77
C ALA A 197 -3.68 -10.95 -3.24
N LYS A 198 -2.71 -10.85 -4.17
CA LYS A 198 -3.02 -10.84 -5.60
C LYS A 198 -3.74 -12.12 -6.04
N VAL A 199 -3.35 -13.28 -5.53
CA VAL A 199 -4.06 -14.53 -5.85
C VAL A 199 -5.52 -14.47 -5.39
N LEU A 200 -5.79 -13.86 -4.24
CA LEU A 200 -7.17 -13.67 -3.75
C LEU A 200 -7.96 -12.63 -4.55
N LEU A 201 -7.26 -11.67 -5.18
CA LEU A 201 -7.88 -10.77 -6.14
C LEU A 201 -8.29 -11.53 -7.40
N ASP A 202 -7.37 -12.33 -7.95
CA ASP A 202 -7.54 -13.03 -9.23
C ASP A 202 -8.47 -14.26 -9.12
N VAL A 203 -8.52 -14.92 -7.95
CA VAL A 203 -9.32 -16.13 -7.67
C VAL A 203 -10.18 -15.90 -6.42
N PRO A 204 -11.34 -15.24 -6.55
CA PRO A 204 -12.21 -14.89 -5.43
C PRO A 204 -12.71 -16.06 -4.60
N GLU A 205 -12.79 -17.26 -5.18
CA GLU A 205 -13.26 -18.50 -4.54
C GLU A 205 -12.36 -18.95 -3.38
N LEU A 206 -11.11 -18.47 -3.33
CA LEU A 206 -10.19 -18.74 -2.21
C LEU A 206 -10.37 -17.80 -1.02
N ARG A 207 -11.14 -16.70 -1.16
CA ARG A 207 -11.37 -15.73 -0.08
C ARG A 207 -12.14 -16.40 1.05
N GLY A 208 -11.59 -16.40 2.26
CA GLY A 208 -12.19 -17.04 3.44
C GLY A 208 -12.27 -18.57 3.41
N ALA A 209 -12.06 -19.22 2.25
CA ALA A 209 -12.09 -20.67 2.13
C ALA A 209 -10.88 -21.35 2.77
N VAL A 210 -9.74 -20.65 2.84
CA VAL A 210 -8.51 -21.17 3.47
C VAL A 210 -7.99 -20.15 4.48
N PRO A 211 -7.83 -20.51 5.77
CA PRO A 211 -7.21 -19.64 6.77
C PRO A 211 -5.84 -19.12 6.32
N LEU A 212 -5.54 -17.84 6.59
CA LEU A 212 -4.33 -17.18 6.07
C LEU A 212 -3.02 -17.92 6.42
N ALA A 213 -2.96 -18.52 7.61
CA ALA A 213 -1.81 -19.31 8.06
C ALA A 213 -1.54 -20.55 7.18
N LYS A 214 -2.60 -21.15 6.63
CA LYS A 214 -2.53 -22.27 5.67
C LYS A 214 -2.34 -21.78 4.23
N LEU A 215 -2.95 -20.65 3.89
CA LEU A 215 -2.92 -20.08 2.55
C LEU A 215 -1.51 -19.63 2.15
N ARG A 216 -0.78 -18.94 3.03
CA ARG A 216 0.58 -18.46 2.75
C ARG A 216 1.56 -19.56 2.31
N PRO A 217 1.73 -20.67 3.06
CA PRO A 217 2.61 -21.75 2.64
C PRO A 217 2.13 -22.45 1.37
N LEU A 218 0.81 -22.63 1.19
CA LEU A 218 0.21 -23.15 -0.04
C LEU A 218 0.61 -22.32 -1.26
N LEU A 219 0.33 -21.01 -1.24
CA LEU A 219 0.58 -20.13 -2.37
C LEU A 219 2.07 -20.02 -2.70
N SER A 220 2.93 -20.00 -1.67
CA SER A 220 4.37 -20.02 -1.86
C SER A 220 4.84 -21.29 -2.59
N LEU A 221 4.31 -22.45 -2.20
CA LEU A 221 4.65 -23.74 -2.79
C LEU A 221 4.15 -23.88 -4.23
N LEU A 222 2.89 -23.52 -4.50
CA LEU A 222 2.30 -23.60 -5.85
C LEU A 222 3.04 -22.67 -6.81
N ARG A 223 3.41 -21.47 -6.36
CA ARG A 223 4.27 -20.55 -7.13
C ARG A 223 5.63 -21.19 -7.44
N HIS A 224 6.26 -21.85 -6.48
CA HIS A 224 7.57 -22.47 -6.68
C HIS A 224 7.52 -23.69 -7.61
N THR A 225 6.43 -24.45 -7.57
CA THR A 225 6.21 -25.62 -8.45
C THR A 225 5.69 -25.25 -9.84
N GLY A 226 5.33 -23.98 -10.07
CA GLY A 226 4.72 -23.53 -11.32
C GLY A 226 3.28 -24.01 -11.51
N THR A 227 2.63 -24.47 -10.43
CA THR A 227 1.25 -24.95 -10.48
C THR A 227 0.30 -23.76 -10.50
N ALA A 228 -0.51 -23.65 -11.55
CA ALA A 228 -1.47 -22.57 -11.69
C ALA A 228 -2.63 -22.70 -10.69
N ILE A 229 -3.11 -21.56 -10.19
CA ILE A 229 -4.28 -21.46 -9.33
C ILE A 229 -5.38 -20.82 -10.17
N SER A 230 -6.55 -21.44 -10.21
CA SER A 230 -7.70 -20.98 -10.98
C SER A 230 -9.01 -21.30 -10.25
N SER A 231 -10.12 -20.74 -10.70
CA SER A 231 -11.45 -21.10 -10.21
C SER A 231 -11.72 -22.60 -10.30
N ASP A 232 -11.18 -23.29 -11.31
CA ASP A 232 -11.38 -24.73 -11.51
C ASP A 232 -10.77 -25.60 -10.41
N ASN A 233 -9.67 -25.15 -9.77
CA ASN A 233 -8.99 -25.91 -8.73
C ASN A 233 -9.10 -25.30 -7.32
N ALA A 234 -9.63 -24.08 -7.19
CA ALA A 234 -9.74 -23.36 -5.92
C ALA A 234 -10.48 -24.17 -4.83
N ALA A 235 -11.63 -24.74 -5.17
CA ALA A 235 -12.42 -25.53 -4.22
C ALA A 235 -11.67 -26.80 -3.77
N LEU A 236 -10.98 -27.47 -4.69
CA LEU A 236 -10.19 -28.66 -4.39
C LEU A 236 -8.99 -28.33 -3.49
N LEU A 237 -8.28 -27.23 -3.78
CA LEU A 237 -7.20 -26.73 -2.95
C LEU A 237 -7.69 -26.40 -1.53
N ALA A 238 -8.85 -25.75 -1.40
CA ALA A 238 -9.43 -25.44 -0.11
C ALA A 238 -9.78 -26.71 0.69
N MET A 239 -10.48 -27.66 0.08
CA MET A 239 -10.82 -28.94 0.71
C MET A 239 -9.59 -29.72 1.16
N VAL A 240 -8.52 -29.74 0.37
CA VAL A 240 -7.27 -30.40 0.77
C VAL A 240 -6.61 -29.67 1.93
N MET A 241 -6.58 -28.33 1.91
CA MET A 241 -6.01 -27.55 3.01
C MET A 241 -6.77 -27.67 4.33
N ASP A 242 -8.05 -28.04 4.32
CA ASP A 242 -8.78 -28.36 5.55
C ASP A 242 -8.17 -29.53 6.31
N LEU A 243 -7.50 -30.47 5.61
CA LEU A 243 -6.80 -31.60 6.21
C LEU A 243 -5.45 -31.22 6.84
N ALA A 244 -4.91 -30.03 6.54
CA ALA A 244 -3.64 -29.56 7.09
C ALA A 244 -3.80 -29.08 8.55
N PRO A 245 -2.73 -29.15 9.37
CA PRO A 245 -2.67 -28.44 10.65
C PRO A 245 -3.01 -26.95 10.50
N ASN A 246 -3.46 -26.30 11.58
CA ASN A 246 -3.84 -24.88 11.56
C ASN A 246 -2.68 -23.95 11.13
N GLU A 247 -1.46 -24.32 11.49
CA GLU A 247 -0.23 -23.62 11.13
C GLU A 247 0.75 -24.61 10.46
N PRO A 248 0.50 -24.98 9.20
CA PRO A 248 1.27 -26.02 8.54
C PRO A 248 2.61 -25.45 8.04
N THR A 249 3.66 -26.25 8.18
CA THR A 249 4.96 -25.98 7.56
C THR A 249 4.90 -26.19 6.04
N HIS A 250 5.86 -25.64 5.29
CA HIS A 250 5.94 -25.86 3.85
C HIS A 250 6.06 -27.34 3.46
N VAL A 251 6.70 -28.17 4.31
CA VAL A 251 6.87 -29.61 4.08
C VAL A 251 5.53 -30.33 4.21
N GLU A 252 4.77 -30.03 5.26
CA GLU A 252 3.45 -30.65 5.47
C GLU A 252 2.47 -30.30 4.35
N VAL A 253 2.52 -29.06 3.84
CA VAL A 253 1.71 -28.66 2.68
C VAL A 253 2.16 -29.41 1.42
N ASP A 254 3.46 -29.53 1.17
CA ASP A 254 3.99 -30.28 0.01
C ASP A 254 3.57 -31.75 0.04
N ASP A 255 3.79 -32.43 1.17
CA ASP A 255 3.42 -33.84 1.36
C ASP A 255 1.92 -34.06 1.21
N LEU A 256 1.10 -33.10 1.67
CA LEU A 256 -0.34 -33.15 1.52
C LEU A 256 -0.77 -33.00 0.06
N LEU A 257 -0.28 -31.97 -0.65
CA LEU A 257 -0.61 -31.78 -2.06
C LEU A 257 -0.12 -32.94 -2.93
N TYR A 258 1.06 -33.51 -2.63
CA TYR A 258 1.61 -34.66 -3.33
C TYR A 258 0.73 -35.91 -3.13
N ARG A 259 0.33 -36.22 -1.89
CA ARG A 259 -0.55 -37.37 -1.59
C ARG A 259 -1.90 -37.29 -2.30
N HIS A 260 -2.39 -36.09 -2.56
CA HIS A 260 -3.64 -35.85 -3.28
C HIS A 260 -3.45 -35.63 -4.79
N GLY A 261 -2.23 -35.80 -5.33
CA GLY A 261 -1.96 -35.71 -6.76
C GLY A 261 -2.06 -34.30 -7.35
N LEU A 262 -1.98 -33.26 -6.50
CA LEU A 262 -2.13 -31.86 -6.91
C LEU A 262 -0.81 -31.23 -7.38
N ILE A 263 0.32 -31.88 -7.07
CA ILE A 263 1.65 -31.47 -7.54
C ILE A 263 2.42 -32.71 -8.03
N ALA A 264 3.32 -32.49 -8.99
CA ALA A 264 4.14 -33.56 -9.56
C ALA A 264 5.24 -34.04 -8.57
N PRO A 265 5.71 -35.30 -8.68
CA PRO A 265 6.87 -35.77 -7.94
C PRO A 265 8.08 -34.88 -8.19
N ARG A 266 8.75 -34.45 -7.12
CA ARG A 266 9.98 -33.64 -7.23
C ARG A 266 11.11 -34.50 -7.77
N THR A 267 11.40 -34.39 -9.06
CA THR A 267 12.65 -34.94 -9.63
C THR A 267 13.85 -34.09 -9.21
N ALA A 268 15.04 -34.71 -9.07
CA ALA A 268 16.28 -34.07 -8.58
C ALA A 268 16.68 -32.76 -9.30
N ARG A 269 16.17 -32.52 -10.51
CA ARG A 269 16.36 -31.29 -11.27
C ARG A 269 15.66 -30.06 -10.64
N ASN A 270 14.59 -30.27 -9.87
CA ASN A 270 13.82 -29.20 -9.22
C ASN A 270 14.43 -28.74 -7.88
N LEU A 271 15.26 -29.57 -7.24
CA LEU A 271 15.94 -29.24 -5.98
C LEU A 271 17.05 -28.18 -6.17
N LEU A 272 17.66 -28.11 -7.35
CA LEU A 272 18.68 -27.10 -7.69
C LEU A 272 18.10 -25.68 -7.85
N VAL A 273 16.81 -25.55 -8.16
CA VAL A 273 16.11 -24.26 -8.25
C VAL A 273 15.51 -23.85 -6.90
N ALA A 274 15.17 -24.82 -6.04
CA ALA A 274 14.68 -24.59 -4.68
C ALA A 274 15.77 -24.13 -3.69
N GLY A 275 17.02 -24.53 -3.92
CA GLY A 275 18.17 -24.25 -3.06
C GLY A 275 18.89 -22.94 -3.36
N GLY A 276 18.17 -21.84 -3.60
CA GLY A 276 18.74 -20.50 -3.80
C GLY A 276 19.41 -19.93 -2.54
N ILE A 277 20.42 -20.61 -2.01
CA ILE A 277 21.40 -20.08 -1.07
C ILE A 277 22.76 -20.33 -1.72
N GLY A 278 23.35 -19.26 -2.27
CA GLY A 278 24.77 -19.19 -2.61
C GLY A 278 25.24 -20.10 -3.74
N GLN A 279 25.23 -19.59 -4.97
CA GLN A 279 26.26 -19.97 -5.93
C GLN A 279 27.64 -19.60 -5.34
N THR A 280 28.34 -20.57 -4.78
CA THR A 280 29.80 -20.47 -4.64
C THR A 280 30.43 -21.78 -5.07
N ARG A 281 30.94 -21.75 -6.31
CA ARG A 281 32.17 -22.40 -6.74
C ARG A 281 32.16 -23.94 -6.84
N LEU A 282 31.61 -24.43 -7.95
CA LEU A 282 32.06 -25.68 -8.56
C LEU A 282 32.83 -25.34 -9.84
N GLU A 283 34.10 -24.99 -9.69
CA GLU A 283 35.09 -25.09 -10.76
C GLU A 283 36.50 -25.05 -10.16
N VAL A 284 37.41 -25.84 -10.74
CA VAL A 284 38.82 -26.05 -10.38
C VAL A 284 38.99 -27.09 -9.24
N CYS A 285 39.34 -28.37 -9.45
CA CYS A 285 40.37 -28.93 -10.31
C CYS A 285 39.94 -30.25 -10.99
N ARG A 286 39.79 -30.23 -12.32
CA ARG A 286 40.15 -31.37 -13.18
C ARG A 286 41.59 -31.13 -13.66
N SER A 287 42.57 -31.77 -13.04
CA SER A 287 43.86 -32.08 -13.67
C SER A 287 44.70 -32.98 -12.78
N ALA A 288 44.54 -34.29 -12.93
CA ALA A 288 45.62 -35.26 -12.83
C ALA A 288 45.07 -36.60 -13.37
N SER A 289 45.36 -36.86 -14.64
CA SER A 289 45.26 -38.20 -15.23
C SER A 289 46.48 -39.04 -14.81
N PRO A 290 46.44 -40.36 -15.04
CA PRO A 290 47.07 -41.37 -14.21
C PRO A 290 48.51 -41.67 -14.64
N ASP A 291 49.30 -42.28 -13.75
CA ASP A 291 50.38 -43.15 -14.19
C ASP A 291 50.48 -44.41 -13.33
N HIS A 292 50.44 -45.54 -14.00
CA HIS A 292 50.61 -46.88 -13.47
C HIS A 292 52.09 -47.25 -13.45
N GLY A 293 52.54 -47.83 -12.35
CA GLY A 293 53.33 -49.06 -12.36
C GLY A 293 54.77 -49.02 -12.90
N GLY A 294 55.73 -49.06 -11.96
CA GLY A 294 56.68 -50.18 -11.89
C GLY A 294 57.95 -50.12 -12.74
N ARG A 295 59.10 -50.09 -12.05
CA ARG A 295 60.28 -50.86 -12.44
C ARG A 295 61.13 -51.21 -11.22
N ALA A 296 61.21 -52.51 -10.94
CA ALA A 296 62.31 -53.12 -10.20
C ALA A 296 63.24 -53.76 -11.25
N ALA A 297 64.55 -53.60 -11.03
CA ALA A 297 65.70 -54.23 -11.70
C ALA A 297 65.80 -54.10 -13.24
#